data_AF-A0AB35YS45-F1
#
_entry.id   AF-A0AB35YS45-F1
#
_cell.length_a   1.000
_cell.length_b   1.000
_cell.length_c   1.000
_cell.angle_alpha   90.00
_cell.angle_beta   90.00
_cell.angle_gamma   90.00
#
_symmetry.space_group_name_H-M   'P 1'
#
loop_
_entity.id
_entity.type
_entity.pdbx_description
1 polymer ?
#
loop_
_entity_poly.entity_id
_entity_poly.type
_entity_poly.pdbx_seq_one_letter_code
_entity_poly.pdbx_strand_id
1 'polypeptide(L)'
;MQIWVDRWTQLLKQLEQQGAWTHPLEIKPMATVHELSMVEMRLGVPIPSEFRDVLLHCSRQVGVYWSLPDEALLPIELEDTPLGDFGWSLEELEFPDFGGDSDNAKEQPYLQFHTAGNGDALLIKIEDGSVWYWSHEGGEYDLLALNFKDYVERATTLGCIGADCGLYLQFCSEGGLDLSLTTSQIWLKWFEQYLTSTWENVMYQLDTLLIYVSMHGMGDTRVREAFTRLNTGEVFAALQNQIEQSRRLADKEVWCKVLVEVCATEARHWVMTLWEDQNDLPNSIRDYLTAYCLPEEVGLSLVLQDIEKRRIESYTALHRLRDFHNPRTIAWMKRYVSFPIEGWDTLLVESQPSAETLFEWLNGREVERQIAIRAVCQMLQQGIKPTTSVDMEKWLSLLTFWKDNEVLRKHKQFFSQALEGIELW
;
A
#
# COMPACT_ATOMS: atom_id res chain seq x y z
N MET A 1 9.19 -27.03 -18.93
CA MET A 1 9.96 -25.78 -19.09
C MET A 1 9.28 -24.80 -20.04
N GLN A 2 9.27 -25.03 -21.37
CA GLN A 2 8.76 -24.01 -22.33
C GLN A 2 7.34 -23.54 -22.00
N ILE A 3 6.44 -24.47 -21.66
CA ILE A 3 5.06 -24.16 -21.29
C ILE A 3 4.96 -23.25 -20.04
N TRP A 4 5.83 -23.42 -19.04
CA TRP A 4 5.82 -22.57 -17.84
C TRP A 4 6.40 -21.19 -18.11
N VAL A 5 7.55 -21.14 -18.76
CA VAL A 5 8.23 -19.88 -19.10
C VAL A 5 7.34 -19.00 -19.97
N ASP A 6 6.67 -19.58 -20.96
CA ASP A 6 5.73 -18.85 -21.81
C ASP A 6 4.53 -18.33 -21.00
N ARG A 7 3.97 -19.15 -20.08
CA ARG A 7 2.89 -18.73 -19.17
C ARG A 7 3.30 -17.57 -18.28
N TRP A 8 4.46 -17.64 -17.62
CA TRP A 8 4.92 -16.57 -16.73
C TRP A 8 5.28 -15.29 -17.49
N THR A 9 5.91 -15.43 -18.66
CA THR A 9 6.23 -14.28 -19.52
C THR A 9 4.95 -13.58 -19.98
N GLN A 10 3.94 -14.36 -20.39
CA GLN A 10 2.64 -13.80 -20.78
C GLN A 10 1.92 -13.16 -19.59
N LEU A 11 1.92 -13.83 -18.43
CA LEU A 11 1.31 -13.33 -17.20
C LEU A 11 1.87 -11.97 -16.81
N LEU A 12 3.20 -11.85 -16.67
CA LEU A 12 3.86 -10.60 -16.28
C LEU A 12 3.59 -9.49 -17.29
N LYS A 13 3.62 -9.80 -18.60
CA LYS A 13 3.27 -8.84 -19.64
C LYS A 13 1.82 -8.36 -19.52
N GLN A 14 0.87 -9.25 -19.22
CA GLN A 14 -0.53 -8.87 -19.04
C GLN A 14 -0.71 -8.03 -17.78
N LEU A 15 -0.07 -8.40 -16.66
CA LEU A 15 -0.08 -7.63 -15.42
C LEU A 15 0.44 -6.20 -15.63
N GLU A 16 1.61 -6.07 -16.27
CA GLU A 16 2.21 -4.76 -16.58
C GLU A 16 1.27 -3.91 -17.46
N GLN A 17 0.64 -4.51 -18.46
CA GLN A 17 -0.34 -3.83 -19.33
C GLN A 17 -1.58 -3.31 -18.56
N GLN A 18 -1.92 -3.96 -17.45
CA GLN A 18 -3.05 -3.61 -16.59
C GLN A 18 -2.69 -2.65 -15.45
N GLY A 19 -1.43 -2.21 -15.40
CA GLY A 19 -0.93 -1.25 -14.42
C GLY A 19 -0.35 -1.86 -13.15
N ALA A 20 -0.29 -3.19 -13.03
CA ALA A 20 0.40 -3.84 -11.93
C ALA A 20 1.91 -3.59 -12.01
N TRP A 21 2.56 -3.54 -10.85
CA TRP A 21 4.02 -3.50 -10.80
C TRP A 21 4.58 -4.91 -11.02
N THR A 22 5.56 -5.05 -11.90
CA THR A 22 6.19 -6.35 -12.19
C THR A 22 7.70 -6.23 -12.17
N HIS A 23 8.37 -7.22 -11.61
CA HIS A 23 9.81 -7.39 -11.78
C HIS A 23 10.09 -8.21 -13.05
N PRO A 24 11.17 -7.93 -13.81
CA PRO A 24 11.57 -8.78 -14.93
C PRO A 24 11.71 -10.24 -14.50
N LEU A 25 11.15 -11.15 -15.33
CA LEU A 25 11.23 -12.59 -15.12
C LEU A 25 12.68 -13.04 -14.99
N GLU A 26 13.05 -13.58 -13.84
CA GLU A 26 14.38 -14.12 -13.61
C GLU A 26 14.41 -15.59 -13.98
N ILE A 27 15.19 -15.94 -15.00
CA ILE A 27 15.45 -17.34 -15.36
C ILE A 27 16.93 -17.50 -15.65
N LYS A 28 17.59 -18.38 -14.89
CA LYS A 28 18.99 -18.77 -15.16
C LYS A 28 19.06 -20.02 -16.05
N PRO A 29 20.22 -20.36 -16.63
CA PRO A 29 20.39 -21.62 -17.34
C PRO A 29 20.10 -22.85 -16.47
N MET A 30 19.93 -24.01 -17.12
CA MET A 30 19.85 -25.30 -16.44
C MET A 30 21.11 -25.56 -15.60
N ALA A 31 20.93 -26.21 -14.45
CA ALA A 31 22.05 -26.69 -13.65
C ALA A 31 22.78 -27.82 -14.39
N THR A 32 24.08 -27.94 -14.17
CA THR A 32 24.87 -29.09 -14.59
C THR A 32 24.83 -30.17 -13.51
N VAL A 33 25.05 -31.43 -13.92
CA VAL A 33 25.21 -32.54 -12.96
C VAL A 33 26.32 -32.24 -11.94
N HIS A 34 27.39 -31.55 -12.36
CA HIS A 34 28.47 -31.17 -11.45
C HIS A 34 28.04 -30.15 -10.39
N GLU A 35 27.30 -29.10 -10.77
CA GLU A 35 26.76 -28.12 -9.81
C GLU A 35 25.84 -28.78 -8.79
N LEU A 36 24.94 -29.67 -9.23
CA LEU A 36 24.03 -30.40 -8.34
C LEU A 36 24.82 -31.29 -7.37
N SER A 37 25.80 -32.05 -7.85
CA SER A 37 26.64 -32.89 -6.99
C SER A 37 27.43 -32.07 -5.97
N MET A 38 27.88 -30.85 -6.33
CA MET A 38 28.57 -29.95 -5.40
C MET A 38 27.63 -29.44 -4.30
N VAL A 39 26.39 -29.11 -4.64
CA VAL A 39 25.37 -28.70 -3.66
C VAL A 39 24.96 -29.87 -2.77
N GLU A 40 24.72 -31.06 -3.33
CA GLU A 40 24.42 -32.28 -2.56
C GLU A 40 25.56 -32.63 -1.59
N MET A 41 26.82 -32.47 -2.02
CA MET A 41 28.00 -32.67 -1.16
C MET A 41 28.08 -31.63 -0.04
N ARG A 42 27.75 -30.36 -0.34
CA ARG A 42 27.69 -29.26 0.65
C ARG A 42 26.60 -29.52 1.69
N LEU A 43 25.42 -29.96 1.25
CA LEU A 43 24.26 -30.23 2.10
C LEU A 43 24.40 -31.56 2.86
N GLY A 44 25.19 -32.51 2.36
CA GLY A 44 25.31 -33.85 2.94
C GLY A 44 24.07 -34.73 2.73
N VAL A 45 23.10 -34.28 1.92
CA VAL A 45 21.87 -34.98 1.57
C VAL A 45 21.61 -34.84 0.06
N PRO A 46 20.95 -35.83 -0.58
CA PRO A 46 20.55 -35.69 -1.98
C PRO A 46 19.43 -34.65 -2.11
N ILE A 47 19.42 -33.92 -3.23
CA ILE A 47 18.29 -33.07 -3.59
C ILE A 47 17.11 -33.99 -3.96
N PRO A 48 15.87 -33.73 -3.49
CA PRO A 48 14.70 -34.52 -3.86
C PRO A 48 14.60 -34.69 -5.38
N SER A 49 14.37 -35.93 -5.84
CA SER A 49 14.58 -36.30 -7.24
C SER A 49 13.80 -35.44 -8.24
N GLU A 50 12.55 -35.10 -7.91
CA GLU A 50 11.73 -34.28 -8.80
C GLU A 50 12.26 -32.84 -8.90
N PHE A 51 12.66 -32.24 -7.78
CA PHE A 51 13.24 -30.91 -7.78
C PHE A 51 14.60 -30.90 -8.48
N ARG A 52 15.41 -31.94 -8.27
CA ARG A 52 16.67 -32.15 -8.97
C ARG A 52 16.49 -32.21 -10.49
N ASP A 53 15.44 -32.91 -10.96
CA ASP A 53 15.08 -32.96 -12.39
C ASP A 53 14.69 -31.58 -12.92
N VAL A 54 13.93 -30.79 -12.15
CA VAL A 54 13.59 -29.40 -12.52
C VAL A 54 14.85 -28.55 -12.64
N LEU A 55 15.79 -28.64 -11.71
CA LEU A 55 17.04 -27.88 -11.76
C LEU A 55 17.90 -28.25 -12.97
N LEU A 56 17.98 -29.54 -13.30
CA LEU A 56 18.81 -30.09 -14.39
C LEU A 56 18.18 -29.87 -15.79
N HIS A 57 16.85 -29.86 -15.91
CA HIS A 57 16.15 -29.85 -17.20
C HIS A 57 15.34 -28.57 -17.46
N CYS A 58 15.10 -27.74 -16.44
CA CYS A 58 14.38 -26.48 -16.56
C CYS A 58 15.29 -25.28 -16.28
N SER A 59 15.60 -25.02 -15.02
CA SER A 59 16.43 -23.89 -14.65
C SER A 59 16.97 -24.06 -13.25
N ARG A 60 18.22 -23.63 -13.04
CA ARG A 60 18.82 -23.60 -11.71
C ARG A 60 18.26 -22.50 -10.82
N GLN A 61 17.56 -21.50 -11.39
CA GLN A 61 16.92 -20.43 -10.62
C GLN A 61 15.82 -19.76 -11.43
N VAL A 62 14.67 -19.58 -10.79
CA VAL A 62 13.52 -18.84 -11.30
C VAL A 62 13.04 -17.83 -10.25
N GLY A 63 12.66 -16.64 -10.68
CA GLY A 63 12.01 -15.63 -9.85
C GLY A 63 10.91 -14.90 -10.64
N VAL A 64 9.71 -14.88 -10.07
CA VAL A 64 8.53 -14.17 -10.57
C VAL A 64 8.05 -13.26 -9.44
N TYR A 65 8.00 -11.97 -9.69
CA TYR A 65 7.46 -11.01 -8.73
C TYR A 65 6.52 -10.02 -9.40
N TRP A 66 5.39 -9.76 -8.75
CA TRP A 66 4.45 -8.70 -9.13
C TRP A 66 3.59 -8.25 -7.94
N SER A 67 3.10 -7.02 -7.98
CA SER A 67 2.09 -6.51 -7.04
C SER A 67 0.96 -5.79 -7.78
N LEU A 68 -0.26 -5.94 -7.27
CA LEU A 68 -1.40 -5.17 -7.77
C LEU A 68 -1.23 -3.68 -7.42
N PRO A 69 -1.87 -2.76 -8.17
CA PRO A 69 -1.97 -1.36 -7.78
C PRO A 69 -2.65 -1.22 -6.41
N ASP A 70 -2.26 -0.21 -5.63
CA ASP A 70 -2.84 0.09 -4.31
C ASP A 70 -4.35 0.38 -4.40
N GLU A 71 -4.82 0.84 -5.55
CA GLU A 71 -6.23 1.14 -5.81
C GLU A 71 -7.09 -0.08 -6.13
N ALA A 72 -6.48 -1.26 -6.33
CA ALA A 72 -7.22 -2.47 -6.71
C ALA A 72 -8.06 -3.00 -5.54
N LEU A 73 -9.37 -2.98 -5.73
CA LEU A 73 -10.36 -3.54 -4.82
C LEU A 73 -10.53 -5.03 -5.10
N LEU A 74 -10.22 -5.82 -4.08
CA LEU A 74 -10.35 -7.26 -4.11
C LEU A 74 -11.75 -7.71 -3.67
N PRO A 75 -12.19 -8.91 -4.09
CA PRO A 75 -13.38 -9.54 -3.54
C PRO A 75 -13.32 -9.63 -2.02
N ILE A 76 -14.44 -9.37 -1.36
CA ILE A 76 -14.53 -9.31 0.10
C ILE A 76 -14.22 -10.65 0.78
N GLU A 77 -14.35 -11.74 0.04
CA GLU A 77 -14.07 -13.11 0.50
C GLU A 77 -12.57 -13.41 0.62
N LEU A 78 -11.68 -12.59 0.06
CA LEU A 78 -10.22 -12.78 0.14
C LEU A 78 -9.66 -12.07 1.38
N GLU A 79 -9.13 -12.80 2.34
CA GLU A 79 -8.65 -12.22 3.61
C GLU A 79 -7.46 -11.28 3.40
N ASP A 80 -6.53 -11.70 2.54
CA ASP A 80 -5.30 -10.96 2.25
C ASP A 80 -5.15 -10.65 0.77
N THR A 81 -4.40 -9.59 0.46
CA THR A 81 -4.11 -9.13 -0.90
C THR A 81 -3.08 -10.03 -1.57
N PRO A 82 -3.44 -10.79 -2.63
CA PRO A 82 -2.47 -11.63 -3.31
C PRO A 82 -1.32 -10.84 -3.93
N LEU A 83 -0.11 -11.36 -3.75
CA LEU A 83 1.15 -10.83 -4.27
C LEU A 83 1.87 -11.95 -5.03
N GLY A 84 2.54 -11.62 -6.13
CA GLY A 84 3.45 -12.53 -6.78
C GLY A 84 4.83 -12.51 -6.12
N ASP A 85 5.24 -13.64 -5.54
CA ASP A 85 6.61 -13.88 -5.04
C ASP A 85 6.92 -15.38 -5.11
N PHE A 86 7.16 -15.84 -6.33
CA PHE A 86 7.30 -17.24 -6.66
C PHE A 86 8.67 -17.50 -7.26
N GLY A 87 9.37 -18.51 -6.74
CA GLY A 87 10.68 -18.84 -7.27
C GLY A 87 11.30 -20.08 -6.67
N TRP A 88 12.51 -20.35 -7.14
CA TRP A 88 13.45 -21.26 -6.53
C TRP A 88 14.87 -20.88 -6.94
N SER A 89 15.85 -21.26 -6.12
CA SER A 89 17.26 -21.05 -6.43
C SER A 89 18.11 -22.21 -5.92
N LEU A 90 18.97 -22.75 -6.80
CA LEU A 90 19.97 -23.74 -6.42
C LEU A 90 21.00 -23.16 -5.43
N GLU A 91 21.29 -21.86 -5.54
CA GLU A 91 22.27 -21.19 -4.69
C GLU A 91 21.72 -21.02 -3.27
N GLU A 92 20.43 -20.70 -3.13
CA GLU A 92 19.69 -20.55 -1.87
C GLU A 92 19.31 -21.89 -1.23
N LEU A 93 19.61 -23.02 -1.88
CA LEU A 93 19.27 -24.33 -1.35
C LEU A 93 20.09 -24.63 -0.09
N GLU A 94 19.47 -24.51 1.07
CA GLU A 94 20.12 -24.66 2.37
C GLU A 94 19.20 -25.26 3.44
N PHE A 95 19.79 -25.66 4.57
CA PHE A 95 18.97 -25.95 5.74
C PHE A 95 18.49 -24.61 6.32
N PRO A 96 17.18 -24.42 6.50
CA PRO A 96 16.65 -23.17 7.01
C PRO A 96 17.19 -22.87 8.42
N ASP A 97 17.52 -21.60 8.66
CA ASP A 97 17.89 -21.08 9.98
C ASP A 97 16.64 -20.50 10.68
N PHE A 98 16.05 -21.30 11.55
CA PHE A 98 14.83 -20.95 12.28
C PHE A 98 15.08 -20.08 13.54
N GLY A 99 16.29 -19.53 13.71
CA GLY A 99 16.57 -18.53 14.76
C GLY A 99 16.62 -19.05 16.20
N GLY A 100 16.84 -20.36 16.41
CA GLY A 100 16.94 -20.99 17.73
C GLY A 100 18.32 -21.61 18.03
N ASP A 101 18.72 -21.63 19.31
CA ASP A 101 19.94 -22.28 19.86
C ASP A 101 19.96 -23.83 19.72
N SER A 102 19.29 -24.39 18.71
CA SER A 102 19.20 -25.84 18.55
C SER A 102 20.40 -26.35 17.75
N ASP A 103 21.24 -27.15 18.40
CA ASP A 103 22.23 -28.04 17.77
C ASP A 103 21.59 -29.06 16.78
N ASN A 104 20.25 -29.03 16.62
CA ASN A 104 19.42 -29.94 15.82
C ASN A 104 19.07 -29.42 14.42
N ALA A 105 19.66 -28.31 13.93
CA ALA A 105 19.46 -27.84 12.56
C ALA A 105 19.75 -28.92 11.49
N LYS A 106 20.60 -29.91 11.82
CA LYS A 106 20.95 -31.06 10.97
C LYS A 106 19.95 -32.23 11.01
N GLU A 107 18.95 -32.20 11.90
CA GLU A 107 17.89 -33.23 12.01
C GLU A 107 16.59 -32.80 11.32
N GLN A 108 16.57 -31.61 10.72
CA GLN A 108 15.40 -31.05 10.04
C GLN A 108 15.19 -31.74 8.68
N PRO A 109 13.99 -32.27 8.37
CA PRO A 109 13.75 -33.01 7.14
C PRO A 109 13.53 -32.09 5.92
N TYR A 110 13.93 -30.81 5.98
CA TYR A 110 13.61 -29.79 4.99
C TYR A 110 14.84 -29.09 4.44
N LEU A 111 14.75 -28.69 3.17
CA LEU A 111 15.65 -27.72 2.54
C LEU A 111 14.83 -26.50 2.12
N GLN A 112 15.30 -25.31 2.43
CA GLN A 112 14.76 -24.06 1.91
C GLN A 112 15.20 -23.88 0.47
N PHE A 113 14.30 -23.52 -0.44
CA PHE A 113 14.64 -23.27 -1.85
C PHE A 113 14.27 -21.86 -2.35
N HIS A 114 13.57 -21.07 -1.55
CA HIS A 114 13.20 -19.67 -1.82
C HIS A 114 12.93 -18.95 -0.49
N THR A 115 13.33 -17.68 -0.40
CA THR A 115 13.06 -16.81 0.76
C THR A 115 12.28 -15.58 0.32
N ALA A 116 11.14 -15.33 0.96
CA ALA A 116 10.33 -14.15 0.74
C ALA A 116 10.96 -12.90 1.38
N GLY A 117 10.55 -11.72 0.93
CA GLY A 117 11.09 -10.44 1.40
C GLY A 117 10.93 -10.18 2.90
N ASN A 118 9.92 -10.80 3.55
CA ASN A 118 9.66 -10.71 4.98
C ASN A 118 10.44 -11.74 5.83
N GLY A 119 11.20 -12.64 5.18
CA GLY A 119 11.96 -13.71 5.83
C GLY A 119 11.25 -15.07 5.84
N ASP A 120 10.00 -15.16 5.40
CA ASP A 120 9.31 -16.44 5.22
C ASP A 120 10.01 -17.30 4.16
N ALA A 121 9.78 -18.61 4.21
CA ALA A 121 10.49 -19.54 3.34
C ALA A 121 9.57 -20.56 2.66
N LEU A 122 9.95 -20.94 1.45
CA LEU A 122 9.46 -22.16 0.82
C LEU A 122 10.46 -23.29 1.03
N LEU A 123 9.95 -24.39 1.53
CA LEU A 123 10.70 -25.56 1.95
C LEU A 123 10.31 -26.76 1.09
N ILE A 124 11.28 -27.63 0.84
CA ILE A 124 11.06 -28.94 0.25
C ILE A 124 11.53 -30.02 1.23
N LYS A 125 10.67 -31.01 1.48
CA LYS A 125 10.98 -32.11 2.38
C LYS A 125 11.89 -33.13 1.68
N ILE A 126 12.99 -33.49 2.32
CA ILE A 126 14.06 -34.33 1.76
C ILE A 126 13.54 -35.74 1.43
N GLU A 127 12.69 -36.30 2.28
CA GLU A 127 12.23 -37.69 2.20
C GLU A 127 11.29 -37.94 1.01
N ASP A 128 10.30 -37.07 0.82
CA ASP A 128 9.19 -37.30 -0.11
C ASP A 128 9.07 -36.22 -1.20
N GLY A 129 9.81 -35.11 -1.09
CA GLY A 129 9.76 -34.00 -2.04
C GLY A 129 8.51 -33.12 -1.93
N SER A 130 7.72 -33.26 -0.86
CA SER A 130 6.59 -32.37 -0.58
C SER A 130 7.07 -30.93 -0.34
N VAL A 131 6.25 -29.97 -0.77
CA VAL A 131 6.55 -28.53 -0.67
C VAL A 131 5.74 -27.94 0.47
N TRP A 132 6.41 -27.16 1.30
CA TRP A 132 5.88 -26.54 2.50
C TRP A 132 6.22 -25.06 2.52
N TYR A 133 5.38 -24.29 3.19
CA TYR A 133 5.74 -22.97 3.65
C TYR A 133 6.23 -23.03 5.09
N TRP A 134 7.09 -22.08 5.44
CA TRP A 134 7.42 -21.76 6.82
C TRP A 134 7.29 -20.26 7.10
N SER A 135 6.58 -19.92 8.18
CA SER A 135 6.46 -18.55 8.68
C SER A 135 7.64 -18.19 9.57
N HIS A 136 8.39 -17.15 9.21
CA HIS A 136 9.50 -16.65 10.02
C HIS A 136 9.02 -16.07 11.36
N GLU A 137 7.88 -15.38 11.37
CA GLU A 137 7.33 -14.80 12.60
C GLU A 137 6.58 -15.83 13.46
N GLY A 138 5.77 -16.69 12.82
CA GLY A 138 4.90 -17.65 13.51
C GLY A 138 5.57 -18.98 13.84
N GLY A 139 6.61 -19.36 13.09
CA GLY A 139 7.25 -20.67 13.18
C GLY A 139 6.37 -21.83 12.68
N GLU A 140 5.24 -21.53 12.04
CA GLU A 140 4.26 -22.51 11.55
C GLU A 140 4.70 -23.11 10.21
N TYR A 141 4.24 -24.33 9.94
CA TYR A 141 4.53 -25.07 8.71
C TYR A 141 3.24 -25.50 8.05
N ASP A 142 3.08 -25.14 6.78
CA ASP A 142 1.89 -25.43 6.01
C ASP A 142 2.24 -26.18 4.74
N LEU A 143 1.56 -27.31 4.53
CA LEU A 143 1.74 -28.09 3.31
C LEU A 143 1.18 -27.29 2.13
N LEU A 144 1.97 -27.14 1.07
CA LEU A 144 1.55 -26.48 -0.18
C LEU A 144 1.25 -27.49 -1.28
N ALA A 145 2.04 -28.56 -1.38
CA ALA A 145 1.79 -29.65 -2.29
C ALA A 145 2.54 -30.92 -1.90
N LEU A 146 2.05 -32.07 -2.34
CA LEU A 146 2.69 -33.36 -2.10
C LEU A 146 3.95 -33.61 -2.95
N ASN A 147 4.18 -32.79 -3.98
CA ASN A 147 5.38 -32.84 -4.82
C ASN A 147 5.63 -31.48 -5.49
N PHE A 148 6.83 -31.28 -6.00
CA PHE A 148 7.30 -29.98 -6.49
C PHE A 148 6.59 -29.56 -7.78
N LYS A 149 6.32 -30.47 -8.71
CA LYS A 149 5.64 -30.09 -9.97
C LYS A 149 4.19 -29.68 -9.73
N ASP A 150 3.49 -30.37 -8.84
CA ASP A 150 2.13 -30.02 -8.46
C ASP A 150 2.08 -28.64 -7.80
N TYR A 151 3.06 -28.33 -6.92
CA TYR A 151 3.23 -26.98 -6.40
C TYR A 151 3.39 -25.94 -7.52
N VAL A 152 4.34 -26.14 -8.44
CA VAL A 152 4.59 -25.21 -9.56
C VAL A 152 3.34 -25.00 -10.41
N GLU A 153 2.61 -26.06 -10.75
CA GLU A 153 1.38 -25.96 -11.57
C GLU A 153 0.26 -25.21 -10.84
N ARG A 154 0.02 -25.51 -9.56
CA ARG A 154 -1.03 -24.85 -8.77
C ARG A 154 -0.70 -23.40 -8.50
N ALA A 155 0.52 -23.11 -8.06
CA ALA A 155 1.00 -21.73 -7.85
C ALA A 155 0.93 -20.94 -9.16
N THR A 156 1.40 -21.49 -10.28
CA THR A 156 1.30 -20.83 -11.60
C THR A 156 -0.14 -20.57 -12.01
N THR A 157 -1.07 -21.49 -11.71
CA THR A 157 -2.50 -21.32 -12.03
C THR A 157 -3.13 -20.20 -11.20
N LEU A 158 -2.73 -20.06 -9.94
CA LEU A 158 -3.12 -18.94 -9.08
C LEU A 158 -2.45 -17.61 -9.45
N GLY A 159 -1.63 -17.55 -10.50
CA GLY A 159 -0.93 -16.33 -10.90
C GLY A 159 0.44 -16.15 -10.25
N CYS A 160 1.07 -17.24 -9.81
CA CYS A 160 2.35 -17.24 -9.10
C CYS A 160 2.29 -16.50 -7.76
N ILE A 161 1.17 -16.66 -7.02
CA ILE A 161 1.05 -16.12 -5.65
C ILE A 161 2.18 -16.66 -4.80
N GLY A 162 2.82 -15.74 -4.08
CA GLY A 162 4.07 -15.98 -3.40
C GLY A 162 3.98 -16.32 -1.93
N ALA A 163 5.16 -16.54 -1.36
CA ALA A 163 5.34 -17.01 0.01
C ALA A 163 5.22 -15.92 1.08
N ASP A 164 5.28 -14.64 0.68
CA ASP A 164 5.23 -13.51 1.61
C ASP A 164 3.95 -13.55 2.48
N CYS A 165 4.11 -13.29 3.77
CA CYS A 165 3.06 -13.13 4.78
C CYS A 165 1.92 -14.16 4.78
N GLY A 166 2.18 -15.43 4.42
CA GLY A 166 1.14 -16.46 4.46
C GLY A 166 0.07 -16.35 3.37
N LEU A 167 0.31 -15.57 2.31
CA LEU A 167 -0.72 -15.20 1.32
C LEU A 167 -1.41 -16.37 0.62
N TYR A 168 -0.75 -17.52 0.50
CA TYR A 168 -1.34 -18.72 -0.11
C TYR A 168 -2.28 -19.50 0.83
N LEU A 169 -2.29 -19.22 2.15
CA LEU A 169 -3.05 -19.99 3.15
C LEU A 169 -4.56 -19.96 2.87
N GLN A 170 -5.09 -18.82 2.43
CA GLN A 170 -6.48 -18.68 2.02
C GLN A 170 -6.86 -19.54 0.78
N PHE A 171 -5.86 -20.08 0.08
CA PHE A 171 -6.00 -21.00 -1.05
C PHE A 171 -5.60 -22.44 -0.70
N CYS A 172 -5.31 -22.74 0.57
CA CYS A 172 -4.91 -24.08 1.03
C CYS A 172 -6.07 -24.87 1.65
N SER A 173 -6.05 -26.17 1.40
CA SER A 173 -6.81 -27.21 2.11
C SER A 173 -5.84 -28.07 2.93
N GLU A 174 -6.34 -29.12 3.60
CA GLU A 174 -5.48 -30.12 4.26
C GLU A 174 -4.47 -30.78 3.30
N GLY A 175 -4.76 -30.80 1.99
CA GLY A 175 -3.86 -31.33 0.94
C GLY A 175 -2.93 -30.28 0.30
N GLY A 176 -2.87 -29.08 0.87
CA GLY A 176 -2.17 -27.91 0.33
C GLY A 176 -3.00 -27.09 -0.63
N LEU A 177 -2.35 -26.33 -1.52
CA LEU A 177 -2.98 -25.40 -2.47
C LEU A 177 -4.13 -26.09 -3.20
N ASP A 178 -5.36 -25.62 -3.08
CA ASP A 178 -6.54 -26.26 -3.66
C ASP A 178 -7.31 -25.28 -4.54
N LEU A 179 -7.23 -25.53 -5.85
CA LEU A 179 -7.90 -24.70 -6.84
C LEU A 179 -9.43 -24.82 -6.78
N SER A 180 -9.99 -25.84 -6.13
CA SER A 180 -11.44 -26.07 -6.05
C SER A 180 -12.12 -25.32 -4.92
N LEU A 181 -11.35 -24.71 -4.01
CA LEU A 181 -11.91 -23.90 -2.92
C LEU A 181 -12.67 -22.69 -3.46
N THR A 182 -13.69 -22.28 -2.72
CA THR A 182 -14.49 -21.09 -3.05
C THR A 182 -13.61 -19.84 -3.19
N THR A 183 -12.66 -19.64 -2.27
CA THR A 183 -11.69 -18.53 -2.30
C THR A 183 -10.81 -18.58 -3.55
N SER A 184 -10.26 -19.74 -3.89
CA SER A 184 -9.48 -19.95 -5.12
C SER A 184 -10.29 -19.64 -6.38
N GLN A 185 -11.55 -20.08 -6.45
CA GLN A 185 -12.41 -19.81 -7.61
C GLN A 185 -12.79 -18.32 -7.72
N ILE A 186 -13.04 -17.65 -6.59
CA ILE A 186 -13.29 -16.20 -6.55
C ILE A 186 -12.06 -15.43 -7.05
N TRP A 187 -10.87 -15.78 -6.55
CA TRP A 187 -9.62 -15.19 -7.00
C TRP A 187 -9.38 -15.41 -8.49
N LEU A 188 -9.45 -16.66 -8.97
CA LEU A 188 -9.17 -16.97 -10.38
C LEU A 188 -10.11 -16.21 -11.32
N LYS A 189 -11.40 -16.10 -10.98
CA LYS A 189 -12.36 -15.32 -11.76
C LYS A 189 -12.02 -13.83 -11.76
N TRP A 190 -11.73 -13.26 -10.58
CA TRP A 190 -11.36 -11.85 -10.48
C TRP A 190 -10.05 -11.57 -11.24
N PHE A 191 -9.06 -12.44 -11.11
CA PHE A 191 -7.75 -12.30 -11.73
C PHE A 191 -7.82 -12.44 -13.25
N GLU A 192 -8.59 -13.40 -13.77
CA GLU A 192 -8.86 -13.50 -15.20
C GLU A 192 -9.54 -12.24 -15.72
N GLN A 193 -10.52 -11.70 -14.99
CA GLN A 193 -11.17 -10.45 -15.36
C GLN A 193 -10.20 -9.28 -15.33
N TYR A 194 -9.33 -9.17 -14.33
CA TYR A 194 -8.28 -8.16 -14.26
C TYR A 194 -7.35 -8.22 -15.49
N LEU A 195 -6.84 -9.41 -15.81
CA LEU A 195 -5.91 -9.61 -16.92
C LEU A 195 -6.53 -9.34 -18.30
N THR A 196 -7.84 -9.56 -18.45
CA THR A 196 -8.55 -9.48 -19.73
C THR A 196 -9.40 -8.23 -19.91
N SER A 197 -9.59 -7.42 -18.86
CA SER A 197 -10.32 -6.17 -18.94
C SER A 197 -9.55 -5.20 -19.83
N THR A 198 -10.11 -4.90 -21.01
CA THR A 198 -9.55 -3.87 -21.88
C THR A 198 -10.48 -2.67 -21.91
N TRP A 199 -9.88 -1.50 -22.09
CA TRP A 199 -10.59 -0.22 -22.15
C TRP A 199 -11.73 -0.22 -23.19
N GLU A 200 -11.51 -0.86 -24.34
CA GLU A 200 -12.49 -0.93 -25.44
C GLU A 200 -13.80 -1.63 -25.04
N ASN A 201 -13.74 -2.55 -24.07
CA ASN A 201 -14.90 -3.32 -23.63
C ASN A 201 -15.72 -2.62 -22.53
N VAL A 202 -15.20 -1.53 -21.95
CA VAL A 202 -15.67 -0.99 -20.66
C VAL A 202 -16.36 0.38 -20.79
N MET A 203 -16.05 1.15 -21.83
CA MET A 203 -16.28 2.59 -21.89
C MET A 203 -17.74 3.07 -22.10
N TYR A 204 -18.70 2.16 -22.22
CA TYR A 204 -20.08 2.51 -22.62
C TYR A 204 -21.16 2.17 -21.59
N GLN A 205 -20.84 1.43 -20.54
CA GLN A 205 -21.80 1.02 -19.52
C GLN A 205 -21.26 1.34 -18.13
N LEU A 206 -22.13 1.88 -17.26
CA LEU A 206 -21.75 2.28 -15.91
C LEU A 206 -21.22 1.09 -15.10
N ASP A 207 -21.89 -0.05 -15.15
CA ASP A 207 -21.51 -1.24 -14.38
C ASP A 207 -20.11 -1.75 -14.76
N THR A 208 -19.79 -1.81 -16.06
CA THR A 208 -18.46 -2.24 -16.52
C THR A 208 -17.40 -1.22 -16.14
N LEU A 209 -17.71 0.08 -16.24
CA LEU A 209 -16.79 1.15 -15.86
C LEU A 209 -16.47 1.11 -14.36
N LEU A 210 -17.47 0.87 -13.51
CA LEU A 210 -17.27 0.71 -12.08
C LEU A 210 -16.38 -0.51 -11.79
N ILE A 211 -16.60 -1.65 -12.44
CA ILE A 211 -15.72 -2.82 -12.25
C ILE A 211 -14.29 -2.50 -12.66
N TYR A 212 -14.08 -1.84 -13.80
CA TYR A 212 -12.75 -1.44 -14.23
C TYR A 212 -12.08 -0.49 -13.23
N VAL A 213 -12.80 0.52 -12.74
CA VAL A 213 -12.28 1.44 -11.71
C VAL A 213 -11.94 0.71 -10.43
N SER A 214 -12.75 -0.28 -10.04
CA SER A 214 -12.45 -1.11 -8.87
C SER A 214 -11.16 -1.91 -9.05
N MET A 215 -10.74 -2.21 -10.27
CA MET A 215 -9.54 -3.00 -10.56
C MET A 215 -8.29 -2.14 -10.80
N HIS A 216 -8.45 -0.99 -11.45
CA HIS A 216 -7.33 -0.19 -11.99
C HIS A 216 -7.29 1.24 -11.43
N GLY A 217 -8.24 1.64 -10.58
CA GLY A 217 -8.34 2.99 -10.05
C GLY A 217 -8.72 4.05 -11.08
N MET A 218 -8.44 5.32 -10.74
CA MET A 218 -8.82 6.51 -11.52
C MET A 218 -7.65 7.22 -12.23
N GLY A 219 -6.43 6.66 -12.15
CA GLY A 219 -5.21 7.31 -12.64
C GLY A 219 -5.24 7.66 -14.13
N ASP A 220 -5.95 6.86 -14.94
CA ASP A 220 -6.12 7.09 -16.37
C ASP A 220 -7.12 8.22 -16.66
N THR A 221 -6.70 9.26 -17.38
CA THR A 221 -7.56 10.39 -17.77
C THR A 221 -8.77 9.96 -18.59
N ARG A 222 -8.68 8.85 -19.35
CA ARG A 222 -9.78 8.32 -20.16
C ARG A 222 -10.95 7.84 -19.30
N VAL A 223 -10.67 7.32 -18.11
CA VAL A 223 -11.69 6.87 -17.14
C VAL A 223 -12.55 8.04 -16.70
N ARG A 224 -11.93 9.16 -16.32
CA ARG A 224 -12.64 10.40 -15.97
C ARG A 224 -13.52 10.90 -17.11
N GLU A 225 -12.97 10.94 -18.32
CA GLU A 225 -13.72 11.35 -19.51
C GLU A 225 -14.93 10.46 -19.76
N ALA A 226 -14.83 9.14 -19.53
CA ALA A 226 -15.95 8.23 -19.69
C ALA A 226 -17.10 8.54 -18.71
N PHE A 227 -16.79 8.82 -17.44
CA PHE A 227 -17.82 9.22 -16.47
C PHE A 227 -18.57 10.49 -16.87
N THR A 228 -17.88 11.48 -17.48
CA THR A 228 -18.54 12.72 -17.93
C THR A 228 -19.56 12.52 -19.06
N ARG A 229 -19.52 11.37 -19.75
CA ARG A 229 -20.47 11.02 -20.83
C ARG A 229 -21.71 10.30 -20.30
N LEU A 230 -21.68 9.82 -19.06
CA LEU A 230 -22.78 9.11 -18.41
C LEU A 230 -23.71 10.09 -17.69
N ASN A 231 -24.90 9.61 -17.32
CA ASN A 231 -25.82 10.40 -16.51
C ASN A 231 -25.27 10.57 -15.09
N THR A 232 -24.97 11.79 -14.69
CA THR A 232 -24.30 12.07 -13.41
C THR A 232 -25.15 11.65 -12.19
N GLY A 233 -26.48 11.68 -12.30
CA GLY A 233 -27.37 11.21 -11.23
C GLY A 233 -27.32 9.69 -11.05
N GLU A 234 -27.26 8.94 -12.16
CA GLU A 234 -27.09 7.47 -12.12
C GLU A 234 -25.69 7.09 -11.61
N VAL A 235 -24.65 7.80 -12.05
CA VAL A 235 -23.27 7.62 -11.57
C VAL A 235 -23.19 7.85 -10.06
N PHE A 236 -23.75 8.97 -9.57
CA PHE A 236 -23.79 9.27 -8.14
C PHE A 236 -24.53 8.18 -7.35
N ALA A 237 -25.73 7.78 -7.78
CA ALA A 237 -26.49 6.74 -7.10
C ALA A 237 -25.73 5.41 -7.04
N ALA A 238 -25.04 5.03 -8.12
CA ALA A 238 -24.25 3.81 -8.15
C ALA A 238 -23.03 3.88 -7.22
N LEU A 239 -22.30 4.99 -7.21
CA LEU A 239 -21.13 5.18 -6.33
C LEU A 239 -21.53 5.27 -4.85
N GLN A 240 -22.62 5.98 -4.53
CA GLN A 240 -23.19 5.99 -3.18
C GLN A 240 -23.50 4.55 -2.74
N ASN A 241 -24.17 3.77 -3.59
CA ASN A 241 -24.47 2.38 -3.29
C ASN A 241 -23.21 1.51 -3.09
N GLN A 242 -22.14 1.72 -3.88
CA GLN A 242 -20.86 1.04 -3.64
C GLN A 242 -20.29 1.36 -2.26
N ILE A 243 -20.25 2.65 -1.88
CA ILE A 243 -19.75 3.09 -0.57
C ILE A 243 -20.58 2.47 0.56
N GLU A 244 -21.91 2.45 0.44
CA GLU A 244 -22.80 1.91 1.47
C GLU A 244 -22.65 0.39 1.61
N GLN A 245 -22.51 -0.35 0.50
CA GLN A 245 -22.39 -1.81 0.49
C GLN A 245 -21.00 -2.33 0.84
N SER A 246 -19.94 -1.54 0.62
CA SER A 246 -18.58 -1.88 1.03
C SER A 246 -18.52 -2.16 2.52
N ARG A 247 -17.95 -3.31 2.91
CA ARG A 247 -17.77 -3.65 4.33
C ARG A 247 -16.41 -3.22 4.87
N ARG A 248 -15.36 -3.23 4.04
CA ARG A 248 -14.02 -2.81 4.43
C ARG A 248 -13.90 -1.29 4.38
N LEU A 249 -13.17 -0.73 5.34
CA LEU A 249 -12.92 0.71 5.40
C LEU A 249 -12.15 1.18 4.14
N ALA A 250 -11.12 0.43 3.75
CA ALA A 250 -10.30 0.74 2.57
C ALA A 250 -11.13 0.85 1.29
N ASP A 251 -12.04 -0.10 1.05
CA ASP A 251 -12.93 -0.06 -0.13
C ASP A 251 -13.82 1.19 -0.11
N LYS A 252 -14.38 1.55 1.06
CA LYS A 252 -15.18 2.77 1.19
C LYS A 252 -14.34 4.00 0.86
N GLU A 253 -13.09 4.07 1.34
CA GLU A 253 -12.19 5.19 1.07
C GLU A 253 -11.88 5.31 -0.43
N VAL A 254 -11.62 4.21 -1.12
CA VAL A 254 -11.39 4.19 -2.57
C VAL A 254 -12.63 4.69 -3.31
N TRP A 255 -13.81 4.17 -3.01
CA TRP A 255 -15.05 4.63 -3.66
C TRP A 255 -15.39 6.09 -3.34
N CYS A 256 -15.06 6.58 -2.14
CA CYS A 256 -15.22 8.00 -1.81
C CYS A 256 -14.30 8.89 -2.65
N LYS A 257 -13.04 8.46 -2.89
CA LYS A 257 -12.12 9.18 -3.78
C LYS A 257 -12.66 9.23 -5.21
N VAL A 258 -13.17 8.09 -5.72
CA VAL A 258 -13.82 8.03 -7.04
C VAL A 258 -15.01 9.01 -7.11
N LEU A 259 -15.90 8.97 -6.12
CA LEU A 259 -17.07 9.87 -6.03
C LEU A 259 -16.67 11.34 -6.02
N VAL A 260 -15.66 11.72 -5.23
CA VAL A 260 -15.13 13.08 -5.19
C VAL A 260 -14.61 13.51 -6.56
N GLU A 261 -13.89 12.64 -7.24
CA GLU A 261 -13.29 12.97 -8.54
C GLU A 261 -14.34 13.13 -9.65
N VAL A 262 -15.47 12.42 -9.60
CA VAL A 262 -16.43 12.37 -10.73
C VAL A 262 -17.78 13.04 -10.47
N CYS A 263 -18.25 13.15 -9.23
CA CYS A 263 -19.58 13.67 -8.90
C CYS A 263 -19.67 14.38 -7.53
N ALA A 264 -18.61 15.06 -7.10
CA ALA A 264 -18.59 15.82 -5.84
C ALA A 264 -19.74 16.84 -5.71
N THR A 265 -20.18 17.46 -6.80
CA THR A 265 -21.26 18.46 -6.75
C THR A 265 -22.62 17.83 -6.46
N GLU A 266 -22.90 16.69 -7.07
CA GLU A 266 -24.12 15.92 -6.90
C GLU A 266 -24.20 15.32 -5.50
N ALA A 267 -23.05 14.91 -4.94
CA ALA A 267 -22.96 14.34 -3.61
C ALA A 267 -23.25 15.33 -2.46
N ARG A 268 -23.29 16.64 -2.71
CA ARG A 268 -23.46 17.69 -1.67
C ARG A 268 -24.60 17.44 -0.71
N HIS A 269 -25.78 17.11 -1.24
CA HIS A 269 -26.96 16.93 -0.39
C HIS A 269 -26.82 15.70 0.50
N TRP A 270 -26.34 14.59 -0.06
CA TRP A 270 -26.06 13.37 0.70
C TRP A 270 -24.99 13.60 1.77
N VAL A 271 -23.88 14.27 1.43
CA VAL A 271 -22.82 14.59 2.41
C VAL A 271 -23.35 15.45 3.56
N MET A 272 -24.28 16.37 3.32
CA MET A 272 -24.94 17.10 4.42
C MET A 272 -25.73 16.19 5.36
N THR A 273 -26.44 15.18 4.83
CA THR A 273 -27.18 14.22 5.67
C THR A 273 -26.28 13.34 6.54
N LEU A 274 -25.00 13.18 6.18
CA LEU A 274 -24.01 12.44 6.99
C LEU A 274 -23.69 13.10 8.33
N TRP A 275 -24.11 14.35 8.53
CA TRP A 275 -23.95 15.11 9.77
C TRP A 275 -25.17 15.01 10.70
N GLU A 276 -26.22 14.30 10.29
CA GLU A 276 -27.38 13.99 11.12
C GLU A 276 -27.08 12.80 12.06
N ASP A 277 -27.82 12.68 13.18
CA ASP A 277 -27.50 11.78 14.31
C ASP A 277 -27.52 10.26 14.01
N GLN A 278 -27.77 9.83 12.75
CA GLN A 278 -27.96 8.42 12.36
C GLN A 278 -26.99 7.93 11.27
N ASN A 279 -25.75 8.42 11.27
CA ASN A 279 -24.76 8.00 10.28
C ASN A 279 -23.71 7.06 10.87
N ASP A 280 -23.52 5.91 10.22
CA ASP A 280 -22.52 4.88 10.59
C ASP A 280 -21.17 5.07 9.86
N LEU A 281 -21.05 6.06 8.96
CA LEU A 281 -19.79 6.31 8.27
C LEU A 281 -18.71 6.79 9.23
N PRO A 282 -17.49 6.21 9.14
CA PRO A 282 -16.33 6.66 9.89
C PRO A 282 -16.03 8.14 9.68
N ASN A 283 -15.57 8.77 10.76
CA ASN A 283 -15.22 10.18 10.80
C ASN A 283 -14.23 10.61 9.71
N SER A 284 -13.22 9.77 9.40
CA SER A 284 -12.24 10.03 8.34
C SER A 284 -12.89 10.19 6.98
N ILE A 285 -13.81 9.29 6.63
CA ILE A 285 -14.54 9.32 5.37
C ILE A 285 -15.51 10.51 5.32
N ARG A 286 -16.27 10.72 6.39
CA ARG A 286 -17.23 11.82 6.47
C ARG A 286 -16.53 13.17 6.29
N ASP A 287 -15.40 13.39 6.94
CA ASP A 287 -14.67 14.66 6.83
C ASP A 287 -14.05 14.84 5.45
N TYR A 288 -13.46 13.77 4.87
CA TYR A 288 -12.94 13.79 3.51
C TYR A 288 -14.02 14.20 2.51
N LEU A 289 -15.17 13.53 2.52
CA LEU A 289 -16.32 13.89 1.67
C LEU A 289 -16.80 15.31 1.95
N THR A 290 -16.81 15.74 3.20
CA THR A 290 -17.19 17.10 3.61
C THR A 290 -16.26 18.15 3.01
N ALA A 291 -14.94 17.92 3.04
CA ALA A 291 -13.93 18.83 2.52
C ALA A 291 -14.04 19.01 1.00
N TYR A 292 -14.30 17.93 0.26
CA TYR A 292 -14.29 17.97 -1.20
C TYR A 292 -15.66 18.17 -1.85
N CYS A 293 -16.77 17.77 -1.22
CA CYS A 293 -18.10 17.90 -1.81
C CYS A 293 -18.78 19.22 -1.43
N LEU A 294 -18.63 19.68 -0.18
CA LEU A 294 -19.30 20.90 0.30
C LEU A 294 -18.50 22.17 -0.02
N PRO A 295 -19.16 23.34 -0.04
CA PRO A 295 -18.45 24.61 -0.02
C PRO A 295 -17.52 24.67 1.21
N GLU A 296 -16.27 25.06 0.97
CA GLU A 296 -15.17 25.06 1.95
C GLU A 296 -15.57 25.63 3.32
N GLU A 297 -16.23 26.80 3.34
CA GLU A 297 -16.64 27.47 4.56
C GLU A 297 -17.73 26.72 5.35
N VAL A 298 -18.63 26.03 4.63
CA VAL A 298 -19.68 25.23 5.24
C VAL A 298 -19.07 23.96 5.82
N GLY A 299 -18.28 23.24 5.02
CA GLY A 299 -17.66 21.99 5.42
C GLY A 299 -16.71 22.17 6.61
N LEU A 300 -15.83 23.17 6.56
CA LEU A 300 -14.88 23.42 7.64
C LEU A 300 -15.63 23.77 8.94
N SER A 301 -16.66 24.60 8.87
CA SER A 301 -17.46 24.96 10.04
C SER A 301 -18.12 23.76 10.70
N LEU A 302 -18.63 22.79 9.92
CA LEU A 302 -19.23 21.57 10.45
C LEU A 302 -18.21 20.72 11.20
N VAL A 303 -17.04 20.48 10.60
CA VAL A 303 -15.98 19.66 11.22
C VAL A 303 -15.44 20.34 12.48
N LEU A 304 -15.23 21.65 12.46
CA LEU A 304 -14.75 22.41 13.63
C LEU A 304 -15.75 22.36 14.79
N GLN A 305 -17.05 22.50 14.53
CA GLN A 305 -18.07 22.40 15.58
C GLN A 305 -18.14 20.99 16.18
N ASP A 306 -17.93 19.96 15.36
CA ASP A 306 -17.99 18.58 15.81
C ASP A 306 -16.74 18.15 16.60
N ILE A 307 -15.54 18.51 16.13
CA ILE A 307 -14.30 18.19 16.84
C ILE A 307 -14.22 18.87 18.22
N GLU A 308 -14.81 20.06 18.37
CA GLU A 308 -14.88 20.81 19.62
C GLU A 308 -15.82 20.18 20.68
N LYS A 309 -16.66 19.21 20.31
CA LYS A 309 -17.52 18.49 21.27
C LYS A 309 -16.72 17.59 22.22
N ARG A 310 -15.48 17.26 21.86
CA ARG A 310 -14.57 16.42 22.64
C ARG A 310 -13.27 17.16 22.91
N ARG A 311 -12.42 16.56 23.74
CA ARG A 311 -11.06 17.07 23.94
C ARG A 311 -10.31 16.99 22.61
N ILE A 312 -9.70 18.10 22.22
CA ILE A 312 -8.92 18.20 20.99
C ILE A 312 -7.49 17.70 21.26
N GLU A 313 -7.05 16.76 20.42
CA GLU A 313 -5.71 16.19 20.43
C GLU A 313 -5.08 16.39 19.04
N SER A 314 -3.75 16.52 18.97
CA SER A 314 -3.02 16.90 17.76
C SER A 314 -3.26 15.93 16.59
N TYR A 315 -3.18 14.63 16.84
CA TYR A 315 -3.37 13.59 15.84
C TYR A 315 -4.82 13.54 15.34
N THR A 316 -5.78 13.68 16.25
CA THR A 316 -7.20 13.78 15.90
C THR A 316 -7.46 15.01 15.04
N ALA A 317 -6.92 16.17 15.40
CA ALA A 317 -7.06 17.40 14.62
C ALA A 317 -6.47 17.26 13.22
N LEU A 318 -5.27 16.68 13.10
CA LEU A 318 -4.63 16.42 11.81
C LEU A 318 -5.55 15.59 10.89
N HIS A 319 -5.99 14.43 11.34
CA HIS A 319 -6.79 13.52 10.51
C HIS A 319 -8.17 14.05 10.15
N ARG A 320 -8.74 14.90 10.98
CA ARG A 320 -10.07 15.50 10.74
C ARG A 320 -10.01 16.71 9.81
N LEU A 321 -8.88 17.43 9.75
CA LEU A 321 -8.79 18.75 9.11
C LEU A 321 -7.80 18.85 7.94
N ARG A 322 -6.93 17.86 7.72
CA ARG A 322 -5.89 17.90 6.68
C ARG A 322 -6.43 18.17 5.26
N ASP A 323 -7.60 17.63 4.93
CA ASP A 323 -8.15 17.66 3.57
C ASP A 323 -8.78 19.02 3.19
N PHE A 324 -8.92 19.96 4.16
CA PHE A 324 -9.53 21.27 3.90
C PHE A 324 -8.59 22.29 3.28
N HIS A 325 -7.28 22.16 3.51
CA HIS A 325 -6.26 23.07 2.99
C HIS A 325 -6.54 24.59 3.19
N ASN A 326 -7.18 24.95 4.30
CA ASN A 326 -7.69 26.31 4.53
C ASN A 326 -6.91 27.05 5.64
N PRO A 327 -6.45 28.30 5.40
CA PRO A 327 -5.79 29.13 6.43
C PRO A 327 -6.61 29.40 7.70
N ARG A 328 -7.94 29.33 7.66
CA ARG A 328 -8.81 29.43 8.84
C ARG A 328 -8.56 28.31 9.85
N THR A 329 -8.13 27.14 9.40
CA THR A 329 -7.68 26.06 10.28
C THR A 329 -6.53 26.53 11.17
N ILE A 330 -5.60 27.33 10.63
CA ILE A 330 -4.47 27.89 11.39
C ILE A 330 -4.96 28.86 12.47
N ALA A 331 -5.94 29.71 12.16
CA ALA A 331 -6.54 30.62 13.13
C ALA A 331 -7.26 29.86 14.26
N TRP A 332 -7.92 28.75 13.94
CA TRP A 332 -8.52 27.84 14.92
C TRP A 332 -7.44 27.15 15.77
N MET A 333 -6.38 26.62 15.14
CA MET A 333 -5.28 25.91 15.81
C MET A 333 -4.66 26.75 16.94
N LYS A 334 -4.47 28.07 16.76
CA LYS A 334 -3.89 28.95 17.79
C LYS A 334 -4.54 28.83 19.18
N ARG A 335 -5.83 28.47 19.24
CA ARG A 335 -6.59 28.31 20.48
C ARG A 335 -6.30 27.00 21.21
N TYR A 336 -5.83 25.98 20.49
CA TYR A 336 -5.79 24.59 20.96
C TYR A 336 -4.39 23.95 20.94
N VAL A 337 -3.44 24.54 20.21
CA VAL A 337 -2.06 24.02 20.13
C VAL A 337 -1.45 23.85 21.53
N SER A 338 -0.88 22.68 21.74
CA SER A 338 -0.29 22.24 23.00
C SER A 338 0.75 21.16 22.72
N PHE A 339 1.56 20.83 23.73
CA PHE A 339 2.44 19.66 23.68
C PHE A 339 1.62 18.38 23.92
N PRO A 340 1.94 17.25 23.25
CA PRO A 340 2.97 17.07 22.22
C PRO A 340 2.62 17.75 20.89
N ILE A 341 3.64 18.17 20.14
CA ILE A 341 3.46 18.96 18.90
C ILE A 341 3.26 18.09 17.65
N GLU A 342 3.60 16.80 17.73
CA GLU A 342 3.43 15.85 16.63
C GLU A 342 1.98 15.82 16.15
N GLY A 343 1.78 16.15 14.87
CA GLY A 343 0.47 16.26 14.22
C GLY A 343 0.03 17.71 14.01
N TRP A 344 0.35 18.62 14.93
CA TRP A 344 0.09 20.05 14.74
C TRP A 344 1.01 20.67 13.70
N ASP A 345 2.26 20.22 13.65
CA ASP A 345 3.25 20.60 12.64
C ASP A 345 2.80 20.18 11.24
N THR A 346 2.40 18.92 11.06
CA THR A 346 1.86 18.45 9.79
C THR A 346 0.57 19.18 9.43
N LEU A 347 -0.36 19.39 10.38
CA LEU A 347 -1.60 20.11 10.10
C LEU A 347 -1.35 21.56 9.68
N LEU A 348 -0.33 22.21 10.23
CA LEU A 348 0.07 23.56 9.81
C LEU A 348 0.51 23.57 8.34
N VAL A 349 1.28 22.57 7.91
CA VAL A 349 1.68 22.41 6.50
C VAL A 349 0.46 22.19 5.61
N GLU A 350 -0.40 21.24 5.97
CA GLU A 350 -1.59 20.90 5.20
C GLU A 350 -2.56 22.07 5.07
N SER A 351 -2.60 22.97 6.06
CA SER A 351 -3.46 24.16 6.09
C SER A 351 -2.96 25.32 5.20
N GLN A 352 -1.91 25.11 4.40
CA GLN A 352 -1.36 26.06 3.42
C GLN A 352 -1.03 27.45 4.00
N PRO A 353 -0.05 27.53 4.91
CA PRO A 353 0.23 28.76 5.65
C PRO A 353 0.87 29.81 4.74
N SER A 354 0.58 31.08 5.02
CA SER A 354 1.30 32.20 4.39
C SER A 354 2.67 32.40 5.04
N ALA A 355 3.59 33.07 4.35
CA ALA A 355 4.90 33.41 4.91
C ALA A 355 4.76 34.31 6.15
N GLU A 356 3.81 35.25 6.16
CA GLU A 356 3.55 36.09 7.33
C GLU A 356 3.03 35.26 8.51
N THR A 357 2.18 34.26 8.23
CA THR A 357 1.63 33.38 9.26
C THR A 357 2.74 32.54 9.90
N LEU A 358 3.60 31.92 9.09
CA LEU A 358 4.76 31.18 9.60
C LEU A 358 5.70 32.08 10.40
N PHE A 359 5.98 33.28 9.89
CA PHE A 359 6.82 34.26 10.58
C PHE A 359 6.24 34.69 11.93
N GLU A 360 4.92 34.89 12.01
CA GLU A 360 4.21 35.20 13.25
C GLU A 360 4.35 34.05 14.25
N TRP A 361 4.12 32.81 13.82
CA TRP A 361 4.22 31.64 14.69
C TRP A 361 5.65 31.37 15.17
N LEU A 362 6.66 31.61 14.32
CA LEU A 362 8.07 31.54 14.71
C LEU A 362 8.43 32.58 15.79
N ASN A 363 7.76 33.73 15.79
CA ASN A 363 7.88 34.75 16.84
C ASN A 363 6.91 34.55 18.02
N GLY A 364 6.08 33.52 17.96
CA GLY A 364 5.03 33.25 18.93
C GLY A 364 5.52 32.56 20.21
N ARG A 365 4.57 31.92 20.89
CA ARG A 365 4.83 31.09 22.08
C ARG A 365 5.75 29.92 21.71
N GLU A 366 6.40 29.33 22.70
CA GLU A 366 7.32 28.19 22.46
C GLU A 366 6.69 27.07 21.65
N VAL A 367 5.45 26.67 21.98
CA VAL A 367 4.72 25.63 21.24
C VAL A 367 4.48 26.02 19.79
N GLU A 368 4.08 27.26 19.51
CA GLU A 368 3.82 27.77 18.15
C GLU A 368 5.12 27.81 17.34
N ARG A 369 6.21 28.30 17.96
CA ARG A 369 7.52 28.36 17.32
C ARG A 369 8.04 26.97 16.96
N GLN A 370 7.89 25.99 17.84
CA GLN A 370 8.33 24.62 17.57
C GLN A 370 7.49 23.93 16.49
N ILE A 371 6.17 24.17 16.48
CA ILE A 371 5.29 23.70 15.40
C ILE A 371 5.71 24.33 14.07
N ALA A 372 5.89 25.65 14.03
CA ALA A 372 6.23 26.38 12.82
C ALA A 372 7.59 25.99 12.26
N ILE A 373 8.63 25.85 13.09
CA ILE A 373 9.96 25.49 12.57
C ILE A 373 10.00 24.06 12.02
N ARG A 374 9.26 23.12 12.61
CA ARG A 374 9.11 21.77 12.04
C ARG A 374 8.34 21.80 10.71
N ALA A 375 7.24 22.55 10.65
CA ALA A 375 6.48 22.74 9.42
C ALA A 375 7.33 23.35 8.30
N VAL A 376 8.13 24.39 8.60
CA VAL A 376 9.09 25.01 7.66
C VAL A 376 10.07 23.97 7.11
N CYS A 377 10.69 23.17 7.98
CA CYS A 377 11.63 22.12 7.55
C CYS A 377 10.95 21.05 6.68
N GLN A 378 9.74 20.61 7.06
CA GLN A 378 8.96 19.64 6.28
C GLN A 378 8.62 20.21 4.90
N MET A 379 8.11 21.45 4.84
CA MET A 379 7.78 22.14 3.59
C MET A 379 9.00 22.26 2.67
N LEU A 380 10.17 22.65 3.20
CA LEU A 380 11.42 22.73 2.45
C LEU A 380 11.86 21.37 1.88
N GLN A 381 11.79 20.31 2.69
CA GLN A 381 12.13 18.94 2.25
C GLN A 381 11.20 18.44 1.13
N GLN A 382 9.92 18.81 1.20
CA GLN A 382 8.88 18.39 0.25
C GLN A 382 8.75 19.35 -0.95
N GLY A 383 9.52 20.44 -0.99
CA GLY A 383 9.42 21.45 -2.04
C GLY A 383 8.13 22.29 -2.00
N ILE A 384 7.43 22.31 -0.86
CA ILE A 384 6.21 23.09 -0.65
C ILE A 384 6.60 24.54 -0.32
N LYS A 385 5.92 25.49 -0.97
CA LYS A 385 6.11 26.93 -0.75
C LYS A 385 4.95 27.53 0.08
N PRO A 386 5.20 28.53 0.92
CA PRO A 386 4.12 29.31 1.54
C PRO A 386 3.28 30.01 0.48
N THR A 387 2.03 30.34 0.82
CA THR A 387 1.08 30.97 -0.12
C THR A 387 1.42 32.42 -0.48
N THR A 388 2.34 33.05 0.25
CA THR A 388 2.83 34.42 0.03
C THR A 388 4.35 34.44 -0.02
N SER A 389 4.93 35.48 -0.63
CA SER A 389 6.37 35.64 -0.78
C SER A 389 7.07 35.84 0.56
N VAL A 390 8.26 35.27 0.69
CA VAL A 390 9.11 35.39 1.88
C VAL A 390 9.91 36.69 1.84
N ASP A 391 9.82 37.49 2.91
CA ASP A 391 10.74 38.60 3.15
C ASP A 391 12.06 38.05 3.69
N MET A 392 13.00 37.79 2.77
CA MET A 392 14.26 37.10 3.06
C MET A 392 15.08 37.78 4.16
N GLU A 393 15.11 39.12 4.20
CA GLU A 393 15.89 39.85 5.21
C GLU A 393 15.33 39.59 6.61
N LYS A 394 14.01 39.69 6.78
CA LYS A 394 13.34 39.43 8.06
C LYS A 394 13.48 37.99 8.49
N TRP A 395 13.29 37.06 7.55
CA TRP A 395 13.36 35.62 7.84
C TRP A 395 14.76 35.16 8.22
N LEU A 396 15.79 35.59 7.48
CA LEU A 396 17.18 35.26 7.81
C LEU A 396 17.57 35.81 9.18
N SER A 397 17.16 37.04 9.50
CA SER A 397 17.39 37.65 10.82
C SER A 397 16.74 36.83 11.94
N LEU A 398 15.47 36.46 11.77
CA LEU A 398 14.71 35.70 12.77
C LEU A 398 15.26 34.28 12.98
N LEU A 399 15.51 33.55 11.90
CA LEU A 399 16.01 32.18 11.98
C LEU A 399 17.43 32.14 12.59
N THR A 400 18.28 33.11 12.26
CA THR A 400 19.61 33.26 12.87
C THR A 400 19.50 33.55 14.37
N PHE A 401 18.62 34.49 14.75
CA PHE A 401 18.37 34.80 16.16
C PHE A 401 17.98 33.54 16.94
N TRP A 402 17.02 32.74 16.44
CA TRP A 402 16.59 31.54 17.15
C TRP A 402 17.62 30.41 17.13
N LYS A 403 18.38 30.23 16.04
CA LYS A 403 19.50 29.28 16.01
C LYS A 403 20.50 29.52 17.14
N ASP A 404 20.82 30.79 17.41
CA ASP A 404 21.79 31.16 18.43
C ASP A 404 21.20 31.06 19.85
N ASN A 405 19.93 31.45 20.02
CA ASN A 405 19.29 31.58 21.34
C ASN A 405 18.48 30.36 21.80
N GLU A 406 18.18 29.39 20.93
CA GLU A 406 17.50 28.16 21.32
C GLU A 406 18.38 27.33 22.25
N VAL A 407 17.82 26.61 23.22
CA VAL A 407 18.63 25.88 24.21
C VAL A 407 18.82 24.43 23.78
N LEU A 408 17.78 23.84 23.18
CA LEU A 408 17.80 22.43 22.81
C LEU A 408 18.52 22.22 21.48
N ARG A 409 19.57 21.39 21.50
CA ARG A 409 20.38 21.07 20.31
C ARG A 409 19.55 20.56 19.13
N LYS A 410 18.54 19.72 19.40
CA LYS A 410 17.62 19.19 18.38
C LYS A 410 16.85 20.32 17.70
N HIS A 411 16.43 21.35 18.44
CA HIS A 411 15.68 22.48 17.87
C HIS A 411 16.60 23.42 17.08
N LYS A 412 17.84 23.64 17.54
CA LYS A 412 18.86 24.38 16.75
C LYS A 412 19.12 23.77 15.37
N GLN A 413 19.04 22.45 15.25
CA GLN A 413 19.20 21.76 13.97
C GLN A 413 18.10 22.14 12.98
N PHE A 414 16.84 22.22 13.43
CA PHE A 414 15.74 22.66 12.56
C PHE A 414 15.94 24.10 12.07
N PHE A 415 16.36 25.03 12.93
CA PHE A 415 16.68 26.40 12.49
C PHE A 415 17.86 26.47 11.52
N SER A 416 18.88 25.62 11.70
CA SER A 416 20.01 25.54 10.77
C SER A 416 19.56 24.99 9.41
N GLN A 417 18.76 23.93 9.40
CA GLN A 417 18.18 23.37 8.19
C GLN A 417 17.29 24.37 7.46
N ALA A 418 16.45 25.12 8.19
CA ALA A 418 15.64 26.17 7.60
C ALA A 418 16.50 27.27 6.95
N LEU A 419 17.57 27.72 7.60
CA LEU A 419 18.51 28.71 7.03
C LEU A 419 19.20 28.22 5.74
N GLU A 420 19.55 26.94 5.67
CA GLU A 420 20.17 26.35 4.48
C GLU A 420 19.20 26.23 3.30
N GLY A 421 17.91 26.04 3.59
CA GLY A 421 16.88 25.81 2.56
C GLY A 421 16.06 27.04 2.18
N ILE A 422 16.05 28.11 2.98
CA ILE A 422 15.10 29.23 2.81
C ILE A 422 15.20 29.94 1.45
N GLU A 423 16.36 29.88 0.78
CA GLU A 423 16.57 30.42 -0.57
C GLU A 423 15.74 29.70 -1.65
N LEU A 424 15.19 28.51 -1.35
CA LEU A 424 14.32 27.75 -2.24
C LEU A 424 12.87 28.29 -2.30
N TRP A 425 12.49 29.17 -1.36
CA TRP A 425 11.13 29.72 -1.26
C TRP A 425 10.88 30.91 -2.17
#